data_AF-A0A385BUD7-F1
#
_entry.id   AF-A0A385BUD7-F1
#
_cell.length_a   1.000
_cell.length_b   1.000
_cell.length_c   1.000
_cell.angle_alpha   90.00
_cell.angle_beta   90.00
_cell.angle_gamma   90.00
#
_symmetry.space_group_name_H-M   'P 1'
#
loop_
_entity.id
_entity.type
_entity.pdbx_description
1 polymer ?
#
loop_
_entity_poly.entity_id
_entity_poly.type
_entity_poly.pdbx_seq_one_letter_code
_entity_poly.pdbx_strand_id
1 'polypeptide(L)'
;MNTRQFNLKSIRPEILSSTINDNMSNDERFQNLVLRPIIKLQNDLFIEVFKNYIAKHKMVFYSYPLEKRLSYIENAVNKDIKFRNSLKGIVIGLFTVEEYLIYIQNSSALNKRMMQIVKERLISNMQLFEQSEVLKAV
;
A
#
# COMPACT_ATOMS: atom_id res chain seq x y z
N MET A 1 23.86 16.08 10.55
CA MET A 1 23.15 15.62 9.34
C MET A 1 22.15 14.54 9.75
N ASN A 2 20.86 14.68 9.44
CA ASN A 2 19.88 13.65 9.77
C ASN A 2 19.81 12.60 8.65
N THR A 3 20.80 11.71 8.63
CA THR A 3 21.08 10.77 7.52
C THR A 3 19.87 9.89 7.16
N ARG A 4 19.05 9.51 8.16
CA ARG A 4 17.81 8.74 7.92
C ARG A 4 16.83 9.50 7.04
N GLN A 5 16.56 10.77 7.34
CA GLN A 5 15.52 11.53 6.63
C GLN A 5 15.90 11.76 5.17
N PHE A 6 17.18 12.05 4.91
CA PHE A 6 17.70 12.18 3.57
C PHE A 6 17.57 10.85 2.80
N ASN A 7 18.04 9.75 3.39
CA ASN A 7 17.97 8.42 2.77
C ASN A 7 16.53 7.99 2.47
N LEU A 8 15.58 8.28 3.37
CA LEU A 8 14.17 7.95 3.15
C LEU A 8 13.56 8.72 1.98
N LYS A 9 13.98 9.96 1.74
CA LYS A 9 13.53 10.74 0.58
C LYS A 9 14.22 10.26 -0.71
N SER A 10 15.51 9.94 -0.66
CA SER A 10 16.30 9.56 -1.84
C SER A 10 15.93 8.21 -2.45
N ILE A 11 15.41 7.26 -1.66
CA ILE A 11 14.99 5.94 -2.16
C ILE A 11 13.59 5.95 -2.80
N ARG A 12 12.84 7.04 -2.67
CA ARG A 12 11.47 7.11 -3.19
C ARG A 12 11.50 7.29 -4.71
N PRO A 13 10.70 6.53 -5.48
CA PRO A 13 10.61 6.74 -6.90
C PRO A 13 10.00 8.11 -7.19
N GLU A 14 10.59 8.83 -8.13
CA GLU A 14 9.96 10.04 -8.65
C GLU A 14 8.65 9.65 -9.35
N ILE A 15 7.57 10.25 -8.87
CA ILE A 15 6.30 10.21 -9.56
C ILE A 15 6.20 11.54 -10.27
N LEU A 16 6.27 11.49 -11.60
CA LEU A 16 5.98 12.62 -12.48
C LEU A 16 4.49 12.97 -12.33
N SER A 17 4.10 13.49 -11.17
CA SER A 17 2.78 14.06 -10.96
C SER A 17 2.85 15.45 -11.56
N SER A 18 2.51 15.55 -12.84
CA SER A 18 2.43 16.76 -13.66
C SER A 18 1.42 17.81 -13.17
N THR A 19 1.07 17.82 -11.89
CA THR A 19 -0.10 18.54 -11.34
C THR A 19 0.05 18.91 -9.87
N ILE A 20 1.26 19.21 -9.35
CA ILE A 20 1.30 19.91 -8.05
C ILE A 20 0.83 21.34 -8.31
N ASN A 21 -0.49 21.55 -8.17
CA ASN A 21 -1.11 22.86 -8.29
C ASN A 21 -1.18 23.52 -6.92
N ASP A 22 -0.93 24.82 -6.84
CA ASP A 22 -0.98 25.59 -5.58
C ASP A 22 -2.37 25.59 -4.91
N ASN A 23 -3.41 25.17 -5.64
CA ASN A 23 -4.78 25.05 -5.13
C ASN A 23 -5.10 23.69 -4.48
N MET A 24 -4.13 22.77 -4.37
CA MET A 24 -4.38 21.45 -3.76
C MET A 24 -4.55 21.52 -2.25
N SER A 25 -5.48 20.72 -1.73
CA SER A 25 -5.62 20.54 -0.28
C SER A 25 -4.36 19.91 0.34
N ASN A 26 -4.08 20.21 1.61
CA ASN A 26 -2.96 19.62 2.34
C ASN A 26 -2.96 18.08 2.29
N ASP A 27 -4.14 17.47 2.40
CA ASP A 27 -4.30 16.01 2.33
C ASP A 27 -3.94 15.45 0.95
N GLU A 28 -4.34 16.13 -0.13
CA GLU A 28 -4.04 15.73 -1.50
C GLU A 28 -2.55 15.89 -1.82
N ARG A 29 -1.96 16.99 -1.33
CA ARG A 29 -0.52 17.22 -1.43
C ARG A 29 0.26 16.13 -0.69
N PHE A 30 -0.15 15.78 0.54
CA PHE A 30 0.46 14.69 1.30
C PHE A 30 0.30 13.34 0.59
N GLN A 31 -0.87 13.09 0.00
CA GLN A 31 -1.12 11.89 -0.78
C GLN A 31 -0.15 11.76 -1.96
N ASN A 32 0.02 12.82 -2.76
CA ASN A 32 0.83 12.78 -3.97
C ASN A 32 2.33 12.81 -3.69
N LEU A 33 2.78 13.56 -2.67
CA LEU A 33 4.20 13.72 -2.35
C LEU A 33 4.75 12.64 -1.43
N VAL A 34 3.91 12.03 -0.58
CA VAL A 34 4.36 11.11 0.48
C VAL A 34 3.76 9.72 0.28
N LEU A 35 2.43 9.59 0.29
CA LEU A 35 1.79 8.28 0.26
C LEU A 35 2.03 7.53 -1.06
N ARG A 36 1.81 8.17 -2.21
CA ARG A 36 1.97 7.52 -3.52
C ARG A 36 3.41 7.05 -3.77
N PRO A 37 4.47 7.85 -3.54
CA PRO A 37 5.85 7.40 -3.73
C PRO A 37 6.22 6.24 -2.80
N ILE A 38 5.85 6.32 -1.53
CA ILE A 38 6.12 5.24 -0.56
C ILE A 38 5.39 3.96 -0.95
N ILE A 39 4.11 4.05 -1.32
CA ILE A 39 3.33 2.86 -1.70
C ILE A 39 3.84 2.26 -3.02
N LYS A 40 4.32 3.09 -3.95
CA LYS A 40 4.97 2.63 -5.18
C LYS A 40 6.29 1.90 -4.89
N LEU A 41 7.12 2.46 -4.01
CA LEU A 41 8.37 1.83 -3.57
C LEU A 41 8.12 0.45 -2.94
N GLN A 42 7.05 0.33 -2.15
CA GLN A 42 6.71 -0.88 -1.40
C GLN A 42 5.88 -1.90 -2.19
N ASN A 43 5.69 -1.71 -3.51
CA ASN A 43 4.82 -2.54 -4.34
C ASN A 43 5.08 -4.04 -4.17
N ASP A 44 6.33 -4.45 -4.33
CA ASP A 44 6.71 -5.87 -4.32
C ASP A 44 6.55 -6.47 -2.92
N LEU A 45 6.85 -5.69 -1.87
CA LEU A 45 6.60 -6.10 -0.50
C LEU A 45 5.10 -6.29 -0.22
N PHE A 46 4.23 -5.41 -0.71
CA PHE A 46 2.79 -5.57 -0.52
C PHE A 46 2.24 -6.82 -1.21
N ILE A 47 2.78 -7.18 -2.37
CA ILE A 47 2.42 -8.42 -3.06
C ILE A 47 2.74 -9.62 -2.17
N GLU A 48 3.96 -9.71 -1.64
CA GLU A 48 4.37 -10.83 -0.78
C GLU A 48 3.61 -10.86 0.56
N VAL A 49 3.39 -9.69 1.17
CA VAL A 49 2.57 -9.57 2.38
C VAL A 49 1.14 -10.08 2.14
N PHE A 50 0.56 -9.78 0.98
CA PHE A 50 -0.77 -10.26 0.62
C PHE A 50 -0.79 -11.76 0.27
N LYS A 51 0.22 -12.30 -0.41
CA LYS A 51 0.36 -13.76 -0.63
C LYS A 51 0.40 -14.52 0.71
N ASN A 52 1.18 -14.03 1.67
CA ASN A 52 1.21 -14.61 3.01
C ASN A 52 -0.14 -14.48 3.74
N TYR A 53 -0.86 -13.37 3.56
CA TYR A 53 -2.23 -13.24 4.06
C TYR A 53 -3.16 -14.30 3.44
N ILE A 54 -3.11 -14.52 2.12
CA ILE A 54 -3.89 -15.58 1.45
C ILE A 54 -3.56 -16.96 2.02
N ALA A 55 -2.28 -17.29 2.19
CA ALA A 55 -1.83 -18.57 2.72
C ALA A 55 -2.37 -18.84 4.12
N LYS A 56 -2.36 -17.84 5.00
CA LYS A 56 -2.92 -17.94 6.37
C LYS A 56 -4.44 -18.15 6.39
N HIS A 57 -5.14 -17.73 5.35
CA HIS A 57 -6.59 -17.87 5.22
C HIS A 57 -6.99 -19.06 4.33
N LYS A 58 -6.24 -20.16 4.43
CA LYS A 58 -6.51 -21.45 3.76
C LYS A 58 -6.55 -21.36 2.23
N MET A 59 -5.89 -20.37 1.63
CA MET A 59 -5.73 -20.25 0.18
C MET A 59 -7.06 -20.17 -0.61
N VAL A 60 -8.19 -19.89 0.06
CA VAL A 60 -9.53 -19.84 -0.57
C VAL A 60 -9.63 -18.80 -1.68
N PHE A 61 -8.75 -17.79 -1.64
CA PHE A 61 -8.63 -16.76 -2.66
C PHE A 61 -8.48 -17.34 -4.08
N TYR A 62 -7.67 -18.40 -4.25
CA TYR A 62 -7.42 -18.97 -5.58
C TYR A 62 -8.65 -19.68 -6.15
N SER A 63 -9.57 -20.16 -5.30
CA SER A 63 -10.82 -20.80 -5.75
C SER A 63 -11.88 -19.81 -6.22
N TYR A 64 -11.69 -18.51 -5.98
CA TYR A 64 -12.70 -17.51 -6.27
C TYR A 64 -12.66 -17.00 -7.71
N PRO A 65 -13.82 -16.69 -8.31
CA PRO A 65 -13.87 -15.91 -9.56
C PRO A 65 -13.36 -14.49 -9.31
N LEU A 66 -13.01 -13.80 -10.40
CA LEU A 66 -12.37 -12.49 -10.38
C LEU A 66 -13.10 -11.47 -9.49
N GLU A 67 -14.41 -11.31 -9.66
CA GLU A 67 -15.24 -10.38 -8.87
C GLU A 67 -15.14 -10.64 -7.38
N LYS A 68 -15.16 -11.93 -6.99
CA LYS A 68 -15.05 -12.31 -5.59
C LYS A 68 -13.61 -12.11 -5.06
N ARG A 69 -12.57 -12.26 -5.89
CA ARG A 69 -11.19 -11.89 -5.53
C ARG A 69 -11.04 -10.39 -5.29
N LEU A 70 -11.68 -9.54 -6.11
CA LEU A 70 -11.70 -8.09 -5.88
C LEU A 70 -12.35 -7.76 -4.54
N SER A 71 -13.51 -8.32 -4.25
CA SER A 71 -14.19 -8.15 -2.97
C SER A 71 -13.37 -8.67 -1.78
N TYR A 72 -12.59 -9.74 -1.99
CA TYR A 72 -11.72 -10.31 -0.99
C TYR A 72 -10.57 -9.36 -0.62
N ILE A 73 -9.89 -8.78 -1.62
CA ILE A 73 -8.86 -7.76 -1.40
C ILE A 73 -9.44 -6.57 -0.64
N GLU A 74 -10.60 -6.07 -1.07
CA GLU A 74 -11.25 -4.94 -0.42
C GLU A 74 -11.57 -5.23 1.05
N ASN A 75 -12.16 -6.39 1.35
CA ASN A 75 -12.47 -6.79 2.71
C ASN A 75 -11.20 -6.99 3.55
N ALA A 76 -10.14 -7.59 2.99
CA ALA A 76 -8.87 -7.77 3.68
C ALA A 76 -8.25 -6.41 4.06
N VAL A 77 -8.13 -5.49 3.12
CA VAL A 77 -7.49 -4.19 3.34
C VAL A 77 -8.32 -3.28 4.26
N ASN A 78 -9.65 -3.30 4.15
CA ASN A 78 -10.51 -2.36 4.87
C ASN A 78 -11.10 -2.91 6.18
N LYS A 79 -11.44 -4.20 6.25
CA LYS A 79 -12.17 -4.78 7.39
C LYS A 79 -11.30 -5.61 8.32
N ASP A 80 -10.24 -6.26 7.83
CA ASP A 80 -9.31 -6.98 8.70
C ASP A 80 -8.37 -5.99 9.40
N ILE A 81 -8.63 -5.75 10.70
CA ILE A 81 -7.89 -4.78 11.50
C ILE A 81 -6.40 -5.14 11.61
N LYS A 82 -6.07 -6.43 11.74
CA LYS A 82 -4.67 -6.88 11.92
C LYS A 82 -3.89 -6.68 10.63
N PHE A 83 -4.46 -7.11 9.51
CA PHE A 83 -3.83 -6.94 8.20
C PHE A 83 -3.69 -5.45 7.83
N ARG A 84 -4.77 -4.67 8.01
CA ARG A 84 -4.77 -3.22 7.79
C ARG A 84 -3.71 -2.49 8.62
N ASN A 85 -3.56 -2.84 9.89
CA ASN A 85 -2.53 -2.23 10.75
C ASN A 85 -1.11 -2.62 10.32
N SER A 86 -0.90 -3.84 9.83
CA SER A 86 0.38 -4.25 9.24
C SER A 86 0.73 -3.41 8.02
N LEU A 87 -0.21 -3.22 7.09
CA LEU A 87 -0.03 -2.39 5.90
C LEU A 87 0.26 -0.93 6.26
N LYS A 88 -0.48 -0.37 7.23
CA LYS A 88 -0.22 0.98 7.76
C LYS A 88 1.20 1.11 8.31
N GLY A 89 1.66 0.12 9.09
CA GLY A 89 3.00 0.13 9.68
C GLY A 89 4.12 0.17 8.62
N ILE A 90 3.97 -0.61 7.55
CA ILE A 90 4.91 -0.63 6.41
C ILE A 90 5.03 0.75 5.78
N VAL A 91 3.92 1.45 5.58
CA VAL A 91 3.91 2.80 4.98
C VAL A 91 4.47 3.84 5.95
N ILE A 92 3.96 3.89 7.19
CA ILE A 92 4.33 4.90 8.19
C ILE A 92 5.80 4.76 8.60
N GLY A 93 6.36 3.54 8.58
CA GLY A 93 7.78 3.30 8.87
C GLY A 93 8.74 4.04 7.94
N LEU A 94 8.28 4.44 6.75
CA LEU A 94 9.05 5.21 5.78
C LEU A 94 8.81 6.73 5.82
N PHE A 95 8.02 7.22 6.79
CA PHE A 95 7.86 8.66 6.99
C PHE A 95 9.10 9.30 7.61
N THR A 96 9.39 10.52 7.17
CA THR A 96 10.26 11.41 7.94
C THR A 96 9.53 11.91 9.18
N VAL A 97 10.26 12.55 10.11
CA VAL A 97 9.65 13.10 11.33
C VAL A 97 8.66 14.22 10.95
N GLU A 98 9.03 15.09 10.01
CA GLU A 98 8.16 16.16 9.50
C GLU A 98 6.86 15.61 8.90
N GLU A 99 6.96 14.58 8.07
CA GLU A 99 5.79 13.94 7.45
C GLU A 99 4.89 13.27 8.49
N TYR A 100 5.48 12.66 9.52
CA TYR A 100 4.73 12.09 10.61
C TYR A 100 3.98 13.17 11.41
N LEU A 101 4.63 14.31 11.70
CA LEU A 101 3.99 15.43 12.39
C LEU A 101 2.81 16.01 11.61
N ILE A 102 2.90 16.06 10.27
CA ILE A 102 1.77 16.43 9.41
C ILE A 102 0.69 15.34 9.45
N TYR A 103 1.10 14.07 9.33
CA TYR A 103 0.18 12.93 9.31
C TYR A 103 -0.70 12.86 10.56
N ILE A 104 -0.16 13.11 11.75
CA ILE A 104 -0.93 13.00 12.99
C ILE A 104 -2.03 14.07 13.11
N GLN A 105 -1.92 15.20 12.40
CA GLN A 105 -2.94 16.26 12.40
C GLN A 105 -4.25 15.80 11.74
N ASN A 106 -4.18 14.88 10.77
CA ASN A 106 -5.36 14.36 10.07
C ASN A 106 -5.24 12.86 9.74
N SER A 107 -4.79 12.08 10.72
CA SER A 107 -4.45 10.67 10.51
C SER A 107 -5.64 9.82 10.04
N SER A 108 -6.86 10.15 10.44
CA SER A 108 -8.07 9.42 10.04
C SER A 108 -8.32 9.52 8.52
N ALA A 109 -8.28 10.73 7.96
CA ALA A 109 -8.48 10.94 6.52
C ALA A 109 -7.31 10.36 5.70
N LEU A 110 -6.08 10.58 6.15
CA LEU A 110 -4.88 10.05 5.48
C LEU A 110 -4.82 8.53 5.51
N ASN A 111 -5.27 7.88 6.58
CA ASN A 111 -5.37 6.42 6.64
C ASN A 111 -6.37 5.87 5.62
N LYS A 112 -7.52 6.52 5.43
CA LYS A 112 -8.50 6.11 4.40
C LYS A 112 -7.89 6.21 3.00
N ARG A 113 -7.23 7.33 2.70
CA ARG A 113 -6.52 7.54 1.41
C ARG A 113 -5.41 6.51 1.21
N MET A 114 -4.59 6.27 2.23
CA MET A 114 -3.51 5.28 2.20
C MET A 114 -4.03 3.88 1.87
N MET A 115 -5.09 3.42 2.55
CA MET A 115 -5.66 2.10 2.31
C MET A 115 -6.33 1.98 0.94
N GLN A 116 -6.94 3.06 0.45
CA GLN A 116 -7.48 3.08 -0.92
C GLN A 116 -6.37 2.88 -1.97
N ILE A 117 -5.23 3.56 -1.83
CA ILE A 117 -4.10 3.42 -2.77
C ILE A 117 -3.49 2.02 -2.67
N VAL A 118 -3.32 1.47 -1.46
CA VAL A 118 -2.81 0.09 -1.29
C VAL A 118 -3.77 -0.92 -1.92
N LYS A 119 -5.08 -0.77 -1.72
CA LYS A 119 -6.11 -1.61 -2.35
C LYS A 119 -6.00 -1.57 -3.88
N GLU A 120 -5.98 -0.38 -4.47
CA GLU A 120 -5.83 -0.19 -5.92
C GLU A 120 -4.55 -0.84 -6.45
N ARG A 121 -3.44 -0.73 -5.69
CA ARG A 121 -2.16 -1.36 -6.06
C ARG A 121 -2.23 -2.88 -6.05
N LEU A 122 -2.88 -3.48 -5.04
CA LEU A 122 -3.07 -4.93 -5.01
C LEU A 122 -3.96 -5.37 -6.18
N ILE A 123 -5.05 -4.65 -6.44
CA ILE A 123 -5.94 -4.95 -7.57
C ILE A 123 -5.20 -4.82 -8.92
N SER A 124 -4.37 -3.79 -9.12
CA SER A 124 -3.61 -3.62 -10.36
C SER A 124 -2.60 -4.75 -10.60
N ASN A 125 -2.15 -5.41 -9.53
CA ASN A 125 -1.23 -6.54 -9.56
C ASN A 125 -1.94 -7.90 -9.45
N MET A 126 -3.23 -7.97 -9.76
CA MET A 126 -4.04 -9.18 -9.53
C MET A 126 -3.50 -10.44 -10.22
N GLN A 127 -2.89 -10.27 -11.40
CA GLN A 127 -2.25 -11.36 -12.16
C GLN A 127 -1.07 -12.02 -11.40
N LEU A 128 -0.46 -11.30 -10.45
CA LEU A 128 0.64 -11.83 -9.64
C LEU A 128 0.18 -12.70 -8.47
N PHE A 129 -1.14 -12.84 -8.27
CA PHE A 129 -1.76 -13.69 -7.26
C PHE A 129 -2.35 -14.96 -7.86
N GLU A 130 -1.77 -15.47 -8.94
CA GLU A 130 -2.10 -16.78 -9.49
C GLU A 130 -1.23 -17.86 -8.83
N GLN A 131 -1.83 -19.01 -8.54
CA GLN A 131 -1.08 -20.16 -8.04
C GLN A 131 -0.30 -20.71 -9.23
N SER A 132 1.04 -20.63 -9.19
CA SER A 132 1.86 -21.29 -10.20
C SER A 132 1.58 -22.78 -10.15
N GLU A 133 0.95 -23.32 -11.20
CA GLU A 133 0.73 -24.77 -11.36
C GLU A 133 2.05 -25.56 -11.43
N VAL A 134 3.18 -24.86 -11.60
CA VAL A 134 4.53 -25.42 -11.79
C VAL A 134 5.06 -26.14 -10.54
N LEU A 135 4.52 -25.89 -9.34
CA LEU A 135 4.97 -26.56 -8.10
C LEU A 135 4.20 -27.84 -7.75
N LYS A 136 3.26 -28.29 -8.60
CA LYS A 136 2.60 -29.60 -8.42
C LYS A 136 3.26 -30.75 -9.20
N ALA A 137 4.33 -30.47 -9.95
CA ALA A 137 5.05 -31.45 -10.74
C ALA A 137 6.55 -31.50 -10.35
N VAL A 138 6.83 -31.84 -9.08
CA VAL A 138 8.10 -32.44 -8.64
C VAL A 138 7.79 -33.46 -7.55
#